data_AF-A0A1J3H4P0-F1
#
_entry.id   AF-A0A1J3H4P0-F1
#
_cell.length_a   1.000
_cell.length_b   1.000
_cell.length_c   1.000
_cell.angle_alpha   90.00
_cell.angle_beta   90.00
_cell.angle_gamma   90.00
#
_symmetry.space_group_name_H-M   'P 1'
#
loop_
_entity.id
_entity.type
_entity.pdbx_description
1 polymer ?
#
loop_
_entity_poly.entity_id
_entity_poly.type
_entity_poly.pdbx_seq_one_letter_code
_entity_poly.pdbx_strand_id
1 'polypeptide(L)'
;INSRQALDGRYLEKPTQRAAICLPKITPKGDVPCNLAGSVSNSFSGNEDNQQINFVCKVLSVHLLVLQTRSDDPAAQECGENIDIPLAGFVVDDGSSTFLCWTSGKRAFTLLRLHEELPEIAIDMEPQFKRDSKQSTTAYHLAKIVWIHKRIVMKCNGSHIDALLQDITITVASHQLLTNSEDKLFKLLILNAISGPMWDVTASSMGKKMIQRLEREHSVETETSRLTLQNVWGYQVCQVNTLVRAWNLLQGLLK
;
A
#
# COMPACT_ATOMS: atom_id res chain seq x y z
N ILE A 1 -1.40 24.02 46.93
CA ILE A 1 -1.67 25.48 46.97
C ILE A 1 -0.58 26.18 46.17
N ASN A 2 -0.99 27.10 45.31
CA ASN A 2 -0.24 27.96 44.38
C ASN A 2 0.07 27.34 43.00
N SER A 3 -0.82 27.50 42.01
CA SER A 3 -1.17 28.72 41.26
C SER A 3 -0.15 29.03 40.17
N ARG A 4 -0.47 28.60 38.94
CA ARG A 4 -0.12 29.35 37.73
C ARG A 4 -1.39 29.58 36.93
N GLN A 5 -1.69 30.86 36.80
CA GLN A 5 -2.82 31.45 36.12
C GLN A 5 -2.91 30.95 34.67
N ALA A 6 -4.13 30.66 34.24
CA ALA A 6 -4.49 30.60 32.83
C ALA A 6 -4.21 31.98 32.22
N LEU A 7 -3.33 32.01 31.22
CA LEU A 7 -3.19 33.16 30.33
C LEU A 7 -4.13 32.96 29.14
N ASP A 8 -4.80 34.06 28.82
CA ASP A 8 -5.86 34.24 27.86
C ASP A 8 -5.67 33.53 26.51
N GLY A 9 -6.82 33.13 25.96
CA GLY A 9 -6.95 32.41 24.71
C GLY A 9 -6.21 33.09 23.56
N ARG A 10 -5.23 32.38 22.99
CA ARG A 10 -4.83 32.66 21.62
C ARG A 10 -5.93 32.16 20.71
N TYR A 11 -6.40 33.04 19.84
CA TYR A 11 -7.14 32.64 18.64
C TYR A 11 -6.36 31.49 17.98
N LEU A 12 -7.01 30.33 17.86
CA LEU A 12 -6.50 29.23 17.08
C LEU A 12 -6.47 29.67 15.62
N GLU A 13 -5.29 30.07 15.16
CA GLU A 13 -5.06 30.37 13.76
C GLU A 13 -5.33 29.13 12.91
N LYS A 14 -6.09 29.33 11.84
CA LYS A 14 -6.45 28.31 10.86
C LYS A 14 -5.16 27.71 10.27
N PRO A 15 -5.00 26.37 10.25
CA PRO A 15 -3.85 25.76 9.60
C PRO A 15 -3.86 26.11 8.11
N THR A 16 -2.76 26.67 7.60
CA THR A 16 -2.57 26.93 6.18
C THR A 16 -2.61 25.60 5.42
N GLN A 17 -3.52 25.48 4.46
CA GLN A 17 -3.66 24.31 3.60
C GLN A 17 -2.37 24.08 2.81
N ARG A 18 -1.49 23.20 3.29
CA ARG A 18 -0.57 22.49 2.39
C ARG A 18 -1.42 21.47 1.64
N ALA A 19 -1.40 21.55 0.32
CA ALA A 19 -2.13 20.65 -0.56
C ALA A 19 -1.85 19.20 -0.14
N ALA A 20 -2.91 18.48 0.25
CA ALA A 20 -2.83 17.04 0.35
C ALA A 20 -2.39 16.50 -1.01
N ILE A 21 -1.49 15.51 -1.03
CA ILE A 21 -1.17 14.76 -2.24
C ILE A 21 -2.39 13.89 -2.54
N CYS A 22 -3.44 14.51 -3.06
CA CYS A 22 -4.59 13.83 -3.62
C CYS A 22 -4.24 13.52 -5.08
N LEU A 23 -4.14 12.24 -5.41
CA LEU A 23 -4.19 11.84 -6.81
C LEU A 23 -5.53 12.30 -7.41
N PRO A 24 -5.55 12.72 -8.68
CA PRO A 24 -6.74 13.31 -9.29
C PRO A 24 -7.91 12.32 -9.26
N LYS A 25 -9.08 12.86 -8.92
CA LYS A 25 -10.36 12.17 -8.96
C LYS A 25 -10.75 11.99 -10.44
N ILE A 26 -10.39 10.84 -11.03
CA ILE A 26 -10.86 10.50 -12.37
C ILE A 26 -12.35 10.18 -12.25
N THR A 27 -13.18 11.13 -12.66
CA THR A 27 -14.60 10.89 -12.93
C THR A 27 -14.71 10.30 -14.34
N PRO A 28 -15.41 9.17 -14.54
CA PRO A 28 -15.63 8.65 -15.87
C PRO A 28 -16.57 9.60 -16.62
N LYS A 29 -16.04 10.31 -17.62
CA LYS A 29 -16.84 11.03 -18.61
C LYS A 29 -16.74 10.29 -19.93
N GLY A 30 -17.88 9.76 -20.37
CA GLY A 30 -18.29 9.68 -21.77
C GLY A 30 -17.55 8.69 -22.66
N ASP A 31 -18.31 7.72 -23.16
CA ASP A 31 -17.96 6.69 -24.14
C ASP A 31 -17.26 7.23 -25.40
N VAL A 32 -16.15 6.59 -25.78
CA VAL A 32 -15.75 6.32 -27.18
C VAL A 32 -15.05 4.95 -27.21
N PRO A 33 -15.43 4.02 -28.12
CA PRO A 33 -15.05 2.61 -28.01
C PRO A 33 -13.68 2.32 -28.62
N CYS A 34 -12.81 1.65 -27.87
CA CYS A 34 -11.63 0.98 -28.40
C CYS A 34 -11.86 -0.53 -28.31
N ASN A 35 -12.38 -1.11 -29.40
CA ASN A 35 -12.31 -2.55 -29.64
C ASN A 35 -10.84 -2.95 -29.81
N LEU A 36 -10.33 -3.85 -28.95
CA LEU A 36 -9.64 -5.07 -29.38
C LEU A 36 -9.35 -5.99 -28.18
N ALA A 37 -9.88 -7.22 -28.31
CA ALA A 37 -9.44 -8.51 -27.75
C ALA A 37 -9.53 -8.76 -26.23
N GLY A 38 -10.62 -9.45 -25.84
CA GLY A 38 -10.58 -10.46 -24.78
C GLY A 38 -11.39 -10.21 -23.50
N SER A 39 -12.57 -9.57 -23.57
CA SER A 39 -13.46 -9.42 -22.40
C SER A 39 -14.51 -10.54 -22.36
N VAL A 40 -14.43 -11.40 -21.34
CA VAL A 40 -15.60 -12.13 -20.84
C VAL A 40 -16.16 -11.30 -19.69
N SER A 41 -17.06 -10.40 -20.02
CA SER A 41 -17.88 -9.64 -19.08
C SER A 41 -19.05 -10.51 -18.62
N ASN A 42 -18.97 -11.05 -17.39
CA ASN A 42 -20.15 -11.52 -16.68
C ASN A 42 -20.46 -10.53 -15.56
N SER A 43 -21.47 -9.70 -15.81
CA SER A 43 -22.22 -8.97 -14.79
C SER A 43 -22.89 -9.97 -13.85
N PHE A 44 -22.57 -9.90 -12.56
CA PHE A 44 -23.33 -10.59 -11.53
C PHE A 44 -24.06 -9.58 -10.65
N SER A 45 -25.38 -9.59 -10.75
CA SER A 45 -26.28 -9.11 -9.72
C SER A 45 -26.37 -10.16 -8.61
N GLY A 46 -25.75 -9.88 -7.47
CA GLY A 46 -25.87 -10.63 -6.22
C GLY A 46 -25.82 -9.64 -5.07
N ASN A 47 -26.95 -9.45 -4.40
CA ASN A 47 -27.35 -8.23 -3.69
C ASN A 47 -26.69 -7.98 -2.30
N GLU A 48 -25.45 -8.43 -2.07
CA GLU A 48 -24.70 -8.15 -0.82
C GLU A 48 -23.21 -7.80 -1.04
N ASP A 49 -22.67 -8.04 -2.24
CA ASP A 49 -21.33 -7.66 -2.62
C ASP A 49 -21.41 -6.31 -3.32
N ASN A 50 -21.11 -5.21 -2.61
CA ASN A 50 -20.73 -3.86 -3.13
C ASN A 50 -21.10 -2.71 -2.17
N GLN A 51 -21.31 -2.96 -0.88
CA GLN A 51 -21.43 -1.84 0.05
C GLN A 51 -20.09 -1.10 0.11
N GLN A 52 -20.08 0.11 -0.43
CA GLN A 52 -18.94 1.00 -0.32
C GLN A 52 -18.79 1.41 1.15
N ILE A 53 -17.59 1.20 1.67
CA ILE A 53 -17.18 1.59 3.01
C ILE A 53 -16.08 2.64 2.89
N ASN A 54 -16.11 3.63 3.77
CA ASN A 54 -15.03 4.60 3.91
C ASN A 54 -14.57 4.56 5.36
N PHE A 55 -13.28 4.38 5.57
CA PHE A 55 -12.70 4.29 6.89
C PHE A 55 -11.32 4.92 6.91
N VAL A 56 -10.93 5.41 8.08
CA VAL A 56 -9.58 5.90 8.31
C VAL A 56 -8.83 4.87 9.11
N CYS A 57 -7.74 4.35 8.57
CA CYS A 57 -6.98 3.27 9.19
C CYS A 57 -5.48 3.55 9.27
N LYS A 58 -4.80 2.77 10.10
CA LYS A 58 -3.35 2.58 10.07
C LYS A 58 -3.03 1.19 9.51
N VAL A 59 -1.93 1.07 8.76
CA VAL A 59 -1.41 -0.24 8.35
C VAL A 59 -0.71 -0.89 9.54
N LEU A 60 -1.13 -2.12 9.87
CA LEU A 60 -0.52 -2.92 10.93
C LEU A 60 0.49 -3.92 10.39
N SER A 61 0.26 -4.46 9.19
CA SER A 61 1.21 -5.33 8.51
C SER A 61 0.93 -5.41 7.01
N VAL A 62 1.93 -5.86 6.26
CA VAL A 62 1.78 -6.35 4.88
C VAL A 62 1.49 -7.84 5.00
N HIS A 63 0.41 -8.34 4.41
CA HIS A 63 0.05 -9.76 4.40
C HIS A 63 0.60 -10.46 3.15
N LEU A 64 0.41 -9.81 2.00
CA LEU A 64 0.85 -10.29 0.69
C LEU A 64 1.37 -9.12 -0.13
N LEU A 65 2.43 -9.34 -0.88
CA LEU A 65 2.89 -8.43 -1.91
C LEU A 65 3.33 -9.22 -3.14
N VAL A 66 2.71 -8.93 -4.28
CA VAL A 66 3.13 -9.42 -5.59
C VAL A 66 3.70 -8.24 -6.37
N LEU A 67 4.95 -8.38 -6.81
CA LEU A 67 5.65 -7.44 -7.66
C LEU A 67 5.99 -8.13 -8.98
N GLN A 68 5.93 -7.39 -10.08
CA GLN A 68 6.37 -7.89 -11.38
C GLN A 68 6.90 -6.76 -12.25
N THR A 69 7.75 -7.12 -13.21
CA THR A 69 8.23 -6.18 -14.22
C THR A 69 7.06 -5.78 -15.12
N ARG A 70 6.91 -4.49 -15.42
CA ARG A 70 5.83 -3.98 -16.28
C ARG A 70 6.11 -4.19 -17.77
N SER A 71 7.38 -4.15 -18.16
CA SER A 71 7.85 -4.38 -19.53
C SER A 71 9.23 -5.02 -19.51
N ASP A 72 9.51 -5.96 -20.41
CA ASP A 72 10.85 -6.51 -20.63
C ASP A 72 11.73 -5.61 -21.52
N ASP A 73 11.26 -4.41 -21.88
CA ASP A 73 12.05 -3.42 -22.60
C ASP A 73 13.17 -2.85 -21.71
N PRO A 74 14.45 -3.00 -22.07
CA PRO A 74 15.57 -2.45 -21.30
C PRO A 74 15.53 -0.93 -21.16
N ALA A 75 14.91 -0.20 -22.10
CA ALA A 75 14.74 1.25 -21.99
C ALA A 75 13.81 1.64 -20.82
N ALA A 76 12.87 0.76 -20.45
CA ALA A 76 12.00 0.98 -19.29
C ALA A 76 12.76 0.87 -17.96
N GLN A 77 13.90 0.17 -17.93
CA GLN A 77 14.75 0.05 -16.74
C GLN A 77 15.44 1.37 -16.39
N GLU A 78 15.88 2.14 -17.39
CA GLU A 78 16.56 3.43 -17.19
C GLU A 78 15.65 4.45 -16.50
N CYS A 79 14.34 4.36 -16.68
CA CYS A 79 13.39 5.28 -16.06
C CYS A 79 13.10 4.96 -14.58
N GLY A 80 13.53 3.80 -14.05
CA GLY A 80 13.28 3.44 -12.65
C GLY A 80 11.81 3.16 -12.27
N GLU A 81 10.88 3.25 -13.23
CA GLU A 81 9.43 3.10 -13.02
C GLU A 81 8.87 1.77 -13.57
N ASN A 82 9.73 0.75 -13.70
CA ASN A 82 9.35 -0.54 -14.30
C ASN A 82 8.84 -1.56 -13.26
N ILE A 83 8.00 -1.12 -12.32
CA ILE A 83 7.36 -1.99 -11.34
C ILE A 83 5.86 -1.95 -11.54
N ASP A 84 5.27 -3.12 -11.62
CA ASP A 84 3.85 -3.33 -11.44
C ASP A 84 3.57 -4.05 -10.10
N ILE A 85 2.47 -3.66 -9.46
CA ILE A 85 2.00 -4.25 -8.20
C ILE A 85 0.61 -4.83 -8.46
N PRO A 86 0.52 -6.02 -9.07
CA PRO A 86 -0.77 -6.60 -9.46
C PRO A 86 -1.66 -6.88 -8.25
N LEU A 87 -1.08 -7.25 -7.10
CA LEU A 87 -1.82 -7.54 -5.89
C LEU A 87 -0.99 -7.26 -4.64
N ALA A 88 -1.59 -6.57 -3.66
CA ALA A 88 -1.07 -6.43 -2.31
C ALA A 88 -2.20 -6.51 -1.30
N GLY A 89 -1.95 -7.19 -0.18
CA GLY A 89 -2.86 -7.30 0.95
C GLY A 89 -2.23 -6.66 2.18
N PHE A 90 -2.97 -5.78 2.85
CA PHE A 90 -2.54 -5.08 4.05
C PHE A 90 -3.51 -5.36 5.19
N VAL A 91 -2.99 -5.72 6.36
CA VAL A 91 -3.81 -5.71 7.58
C VAL A 91 -3.88 -4.28 8.06
N VAL A 92 -5.09 -3.75 8.18
CA VAL A 92 -5.35 -2.35 8.55
C VAL A 92 -6.31 -2.27 9.72
N ASP A 93 -6.15 -1.25 10.55
CA ASP A 93 -6.97 -1.03 11.73
C ASP A 93 -7.50 0.41 11.76
N ASP A 94 -8.82 0.55 11.94
CA ASP A 94 -9.50 1.84 12.03
C ASP A 94 -9.79 2.30 13.47
N GLY A 95 -9.30 1.53 14.45
CA GLY A 95 -9.53 1.72 15.88
C GLY A 95 -10.77 0.99 16.42
N SER A 96 -11.67 0.52 15.56
CA SER A 96 -12.87 -0.25 15.95
C SER A 96 -12.81 -1.69 15.45
N SER A 97 -12.19 -1.92 14.30
CA SER A 97 -12.07 -3.23 13.66
C SER A 97 -10.80 -3.32 12.83
N THR A 98 -10.33 -4.55 12.67
CA THR A 98 -9.19 -4.87 11.82
C THR A 98 -9.69 -5.55 10.53
N PHE A 99 -9.17 -5.09 9.40
CA PHE A 99 -9.56 -5.57 8.07
C PHE A 99 -8.34 -6.09 7.31
N LEU A 100 -8.58 -7.03 6.40
CA LEU A 100 -7.63 -7.37 5.35
C LEU A 100 -7.98 -6.59 4.08
N CYS A 101 -7.22 -5.51 3.84
CA CYS A 101 -7.42 -4.60 2.72
C CYS A 101 -6.56 -4.99 1.52
N TRP A 102 -7.22 -5.43 0.45
CA TRP A 102 -6.61 -5.78 -0.82
C TRP A 102 -6.57 -4.58 -1.76
N THR A 103 -5.47 -4.38 -2.46
CA THR A 103 -5.36 -3.34 -3.49
C THR A 103 -4.25 -3.64 -4.50
N SER A 104 -4.05 -2.73 -5.46
CA SER A 104 -3.10 -2.90 -6.57
C SER A 104 -2.60 -1.58 -7.13
N GLY A 105 -1.54 -1.64 -7.93
CA GLY A 105 -0.94 -0.53 -8.66
C GLY A 105 -0.56 0.64 -7.76
N LYS A 106 -0.94 1.86 -8.17
CA LYS A 106 -0.59 3.10 -7.46
C LYS A 106 -1.06 3.13 -6.00
N ARG A 107 -2.15 2.44 -5.66
CA ARG A 107 -2.68 2.42 -4.27
C ARG A 107 -1.77 1.61 -3.35
N ALA A 108 -1.36 0.42 -3.80
CA ALA A 108 -0.38 -0.39 -3.09
C ALA A 108 0.96 0.36 -3.00
N PHE A 109 1.38 1.00 -4.10
CA PHE A 109 2.58 1.83 -4.15
C PHE A 109 2.56 2.96 -3.10
N THR A 110 1.41 3.62 -2.92
CA THR A 110 1.20 4.64 -1.90
C THR A 110 1.25 4.07 -0.48
N LEU A 111 0.55 2.97 -0.20
CA LEU A 111 0.55 2.32 1.13
C LEU A 111 1.95 1.81 1.54
N LEU A 112 2.72 1.31 0.57
CA LEU A 112 4.12 0.91 0.75
C LEU A 112 5.09 2.09 0.81
N ARG A 113 4.61 3.30 0.51
CA ARG A 113 5.39 4.55 0.51
C ARG A 113 6.61 4.46 -0.41
N LEU A 114 6.47 3.81 -1.57
CA LEU A 114 7.60 3.58 -2.49
C LEU A 114 8.17 4.87 -3.12
N HIS A 115 7.41 5.97 -3.06
CA HIS A 115 7.87 7.30 -3.49
C HIS A 115 8.90 7.93 -2.55
N GLU A 116 9.03 7.42 -1.32
CA GLU A 116 9.93 8.00 -0.34
C GLU A 116 11.37 7.54 -0.57
N GLU A 117 12.30 8.40 -0.20
CA GLU A 117 13.74 8.12 -0.25
C GLU A 117 14.10 7.00 0.72
N LEU A 118 15.02 6.15 0.29
CA LEU A 118 15.58 5.12 1.16
C LEU A 118 16.41 5.76 2.27
N PRO A 119 16.26 5.34 3.54
CA PRO A 119 17.12 5.81 4.60
C PRO A 119 18.58 5.44 4.28
N GLU A 120 19.46 6.44 4.20
CA GLU A 120 20.89 6.26 3.86
C GLU A 120 21.61 5.24 4.76
N ILE A 121 21.10 5.04 5.98
CA ILE A 121 21.69 4.20 7.03
C ILE A 121 21.28 2.71 6.87
N ALA A 122 20.22 2.41 6.13
CA ALA A 122 19.57 1.10 6.22
C ALA A 122 20.19 0.01 5.33
N ILE A 123 21.00 0.36 4.33
CA ILE A 123 21.44 -0.63 3.35
C ILE A 123 22.90 -0.37 2.98
N ASP A 124 23.78 -1.26 3.44
CA ASP A 124 25.05 -1.57 2.78
C ASP A 124 24.72 -2.13 1.39
N MET A 125 24.26 -1.26 0.49
CA MET A 125 23.98 -1.64 -0.88
C MET A 125 25.32 -1.87 -1.57
N GLU A 126 25.39 -2.92 -2.39
CA GLU A 126 26.52 -3.12 -3.28
C GLU A 126 26.77 -1.85 -4.14
N PRO A 127 28.01 -1.60 -4.57
CA PRO A 127 28.38 -0.41 -5.35
C PRO A 127 27.51 -0.16 -6.58
N GLN A 128 26.89 -1.21 -7.15
CA GLN A 128 25.98 -1.14 -8.29
C GLN A 128 24.71 -0.29 -8.03
N PHE A 129 24.36 -0.07 -6.76
CA PHE A 129 23.22 0.76 -6.36
C PHE A 129 23.62 2.18 -5.90
N LYS A 130 24.92 2.49 -5.80
CA LYS A 130 25.43 3.79 -5.31
C LYS A 130 25.61 4.85 -6.39
N ARG A 131 25.36 4.53 -7.67
CA ARG A 131 25.88 5.33 -8.78
C ARG A 131 25.07 6.55 -9.21
N ASP A 132 23.83 6.74 -8.78
CA ASP A 132 23.01 7.87 -9.24
C ASP A 132 22.35 8.64 -8.08
N SER A 133 22.96 9.77 -7.70
CA SER A 133 22.48 10.68 -6.65
C SER A 133 21.18 11.44 -6.99
N LYS A 134 20.52 11.10 -8.10
CA LYS A 134 19.25 11.71 -8.54
C LYS A 134 18.05 10.76 -8.48
N GLN A 135 18.24 9.50 -8.11
CA GLN A 135 17.18 8.47 -8.04
C GLN A 135 17.35 7.60 -6.78
N SER A 136 17.05 8.16 -5.61
CA SER A 136 17.19 7.49 -4.30
C SER A 136 15.87 6.97 -3.71
N THR A 137 14.79 6.87 -4.52
CA THR A 137 13.50 6.40 -4.00
C THR A 137 13.49 4.89 -3.79
N THR A 138 12.70 4.44 -2.82
CA THR A 138 12.47 3.01 -2.57
C THR A 138 12.02 2.28 -3.85
N ALA A 139 11.17 2.92 -4.66
CA ALA A 139 10.74 2.42 -5.95
C ALA A 139 11.92 2.16 -6.91
N TYR A 140 12.89 3.07 -7.02
CA TYR A 140 14.00 2.90 -7.95
C TYR A 140 14.82 1.63 -7.68
N HIS A 141 15.18 1.40 -6.42
CA HIS A 141 15.93 0.21 -6.03
C HIS A 141 15.11 -1.06 -6.19
N LEU A 142 13.82 -1.00 -5.84
CA LEU A 142 12.91 -2.12 -6.03
C LEU A 142 12.77 -2.47 -7.52
N ALA A 143 12.82 -1.49 -8.43
CA ALA A 143 12.66 -1.71 -9.86
C ALA A 143 13.81 -2.53 -10.43
N LYS A 144 15.04 -2.29 -9.95
CA LYS A 144 16.22 -3.06 -10.33
C LYS A 144 16.12 -4.52 -9.89
N ILE A 145 15.64 -4.75 -8.67
CA ILE A 145 15.49 -6.10 -8.10
C ILE A 145 14.38 -6.86 -8.84
N VAL A 146 13.22 -6.22 -9.03
CA VAL A 146 12.09 -6.80 -9.79
C VAL A 146 12.51 -7.10 -11.23
N TRP A 147 13.32 -6.26 -11.86
CA TRP A 147 13.86 -6.52 -13.20
C TRP A 147 14.66 -7.82 -13.30
N ILE A 148 15.52 -8.08 -12.30
CA ILE A 148 16.35 -9.29 -12.22
C ILE A 148 15.47 -10.51 -11.98
N HIS A 149 14.57 -10.43 -11.00
CA HIS A 149 13.76 -11.55 -10.57
C HIS A 149 12.50 -11.78 -11.40
N LYS A 150 12.15 -10.82 -12.28
CA LYS A 150 10.95 -10.72 -13.14
C LYS A 150 9.63 -10.63 -12.38
N ARG A 151 9.47 -11.46 -11.36
CA ARG A 151 8.30 -11.53 -10.51
C ARG A 151 8.72 -11.98 -9.12
N ILE A 152 8.19 -11.30 -8.11
CA ILE A 152 8.48 -11.54 -6.70
C ILE A 152 7.15 -11.63 -5.96
N VAL A 153 6.96 -12.70 -5.18
CA VAL A 153 5.82 -12.87 -4.29
C VAL A 153 6.32 -13.00 -2.87
N MET A 154 5.98 -12.02 -2.04
CA MET A 154 6.27 -11.96 -0.62
C MET A 154 4.99 -12.25 0.17
N LYS A 155 5.04 -13.26 1.03
CA LYS A 155 3.98 -13.61 2.00
C LYS A 155 4.51 -13.37 3.40
N CYS A 156 3.73 -12.68 4.22
CA CYS A 156 4.05 -12.45 5.62
C CYS A 156 3.01 -13.14 6.48
N ASN A 157 3.45 -14.14 7.25
CA ASN A 157 2.57 -14.97 8.07
C ASN A 157 2.58 -14.57 9.55
N GLY A 158 3.36 -13.55 9.91
CA GLY A 158 3.47 -13.08 11.30
C GLY A 158 2.17 -12.45 11.82
N SER A 159 1.72 -12.90 12.99
CA SER A 159 0.53 -12.37 13.67
C SER A 159 0.82 -11.20 14.63
N HIS A 160 2.10 -10.97 14.98
CA HIS A 160 2.54 -9.96 15.94
C HIS A 160 3.74 -9.18 15.39
N ILE A 161 3.91 -7.93 15.82
CA ILE A 161 4.97 -7.01 15.35
C ILE A 161 6.37 -7.66 15.41
N ASP A 162 6.70 -8.37 16.49
CA ASP A 162 8.00 -9.03 16.65
C ASP A 162 8.20 -10.22 15.70
N ALA A 163 7.10 -10.84 15.22
CA ALA A 163 7.12 -11.93 14.25
C ALA A 163 7.02 -11.44 12.79
N LEU A 164 6.63 -10.18 12.55
CA LEU A 164 6.40 -9.64 11.20
C LEU A 164 7.62 -9.73 10.29
N LEU A 165 8.83 -9.68 10.86
CA LEU A 165 10.09 -9.77 10.11
C LEU A 165 10.72 -11.16 10.10
N GLN A 166 10.18 -12.10 10.90
CA GLN A 166 10.70 -13.46 11.04
C GLN A 166 9.96 -14.45 10.13
N ASP A 167 8.64 -14.28 9.98
CA ASP A 167 7.79 -15.18 9.19
C ASP A 167 7.50 -14.64 7.79
N ILE A 168 8.56 -14.24 7.07
CA ILE A 168 8.48 -13.78 5.68
C ILE A 168 8.93 -14.90 4.74
N THR A 169 8.05 -15.27 3.80
CA THR A 169 8.40 -16.15 2.68
C THR A 169 8.44 -15.36 1.40
N ILE A 170 9.58 -15.36 0.71
CA ILE A 170 9.73 -14.70 -0.59
C ILE A 170 10.03 -15.75 -1.66
N THR A 171 9.27 -15.70 -2.74
CA THR A 171 9.47 -16.54 -3.93
C THR A 171 9.72 -15.63 -5.13
N VAL A 172 10.67 -16.02 -5.97
CA VAL A 172 11.11 -15.23 -7.13
C VAL A 172 11.11 -16.09 -8.39
N ALA A 173 10.71 -15.51 -9.53
CA ALA A 173 10.58 -16.26 -10.78
C ALA A 173 11.93 -16.55 -11.46
N SER A 174 12.99 -15.80 -11.17
CA SER A 174 14.33 -16.09 -11.73
C SER A 174 14.98 -17.34 -11.13
N HIS A 175 14.40 -17.95 -10.10
CA HIS A 175 14.97 -19.06 -9.33
C HIS A 175 16.33 -18.77 -8.69
N GLN A 176 16.78 -17.52 -8.70
CA GLN A 176 17.98 -17.06 -7.99
C GLN A 176 17.64 -16.78 -6.53
N LEU A 177 18.59 -17.01 -5.63
CA LEU A 177 18.42 -16.62 -4.23
C LEU A 177 18.48 -15.10 -4.09
N LEU A 178 17.67 -14.56 -3.18
CA LEU A 178 17.80 -13.16 -2.79
C LEU A 178 19.13 -12.94 -2.07
N THR A 179 19.76 -11.82 -2.40
CA THR A 179 20.91 -11.30 -1.66
C THR A 179 20.47 -10.76 -0.30
N ASN A 180 21.44 -10.59 0.61
CA ASN A 180 21.18 -10.03 1.94
C ASN A 180 20.62 -8.59 1.88
N SER A 181 21.09 -7.79 0.92
CA SER A 181 20.60 -6.43 0.70
C SER A 181 19.16 -6.41 0.18
N GLU A 182 18.79 -7.35 -0.70
CA GLU A 182 17.41 -7.50 -1.18
C GLU A 182 16.47 -7.92 -0.05
N ASP A 183 16.86 -8.90 0.77
CA ASP A 183 16.09 -9.32 1.96
C ASP A 183 15.87 -8.15 2.93
N LYS A 184 16.92 -7.35 3.20
CA LYS A 184 16.81 -6.13 4.01
C LYS A 184 15.86 -5.10 3.40
N LEU A 185 15.87 -4.92 2.08
CA LEU A 185 14.95 -4.01 1.40
C LEU A 185 13.49 -4.46 1.60
N PHE A 186 13.19 -5.76 1.45
CA PHE A 186 11.83 -6.26 1.67
C PHE A 186 11.35 -6.06 3.12
N LYS A 187 12.23 -6.27 4.10
CA LYS A 187 11.95 -5.95 5.51
C LYS A 187 11.68 -4.46 5.71
N LEU A 188 12.44 -3.59 5.04
CA LEU A 188 12.20 -2.15 5.06
C LEU A 188 10.86 -1.76 4.42
N LEU A 189 10.42 -2.43 3.35
CA LEU A 189 9.09 -2.19 2.75
C LEU A 189 7.96 -2.40 3.77
N ILE A 190 8.07 -3.47 4.56
CA ILE A 190 7.10 -3.77 5.62
C ILE A 190 7.14 -2.67 6.69
N LEU A 191 8.34 -2.30 7.15
CA LEU A 191 8.51 -1.24 8.15
C LEU A 191 8.00 0.11 7.67
N ASN A 192 8.22 0.46 6.41
CA ASN A 192 7.76 1.71 5.80
C ASN A 192 6.23 1.79 5.81
N ALA A 193 5.56 0.70 5.41
CA ALA A 193 4.11 0.64 5.40
C ALA A 193 3.51 0.82 6.81
N ILE A 194 4.05 0.11 7.81
CA ILE A 194 3.54 0.10 9.19
C ILE A 194 3.84 1.40 9.94
N SER A 195 5.03 1.95 9.72
CA SER A 195 5.45 3.23 10.30
C SER A 195 4.85 4.44 9.56
N GLY A 196 3.97 4.18 8.58
CA GLY A 196 3.31 5.18 7.77
C GLY A 196 2.27 6.02 8.50
N PRO A 197 1.73 7.03 7.79
CA PRO A 197 0.66 7.88 8.30
C PRO A 197 -0.66 7.11 8.43
N MET A 198 -1.70 7.79 8.93
CA MET A 198 -3.07 7.30 8.77
C MET A 198 -3.53 7.51 7.32
N TRP A 199 -4.36 6.59 6.85
CA TRP A 199 -4.90 6.55 5.50
C TRP A 199 -6.42 6.63 5.54
N ASP A 200 -7.00 7.45 4.66
CA ASP A 200 -8.42 7.43 4.33
C ASP A 200 -8.60 6.49 3.14
N VAL A 201 -9.39 5.45 3.35
CA VAL A 201 -9.58 4.36 2.40
C VAL A 201 -11.05 4.24 2.03
N THR A 202 -11.31 4.32 0.74
CA THR A 202 -12.60 3.90 0.15
C THR A 202 -12.46 2.48 -0.34
N ALA A 203 -13.31 1.58 0.16
CA ALA A 203 -13.28 0.18 -0.18
C ALA A 203 -14.69 -0.40 -0.40
N SER A 204 -14.76 -1.65 -0.84
CA SER A 204 -15.97 -2.48 -0.79
C SER A 204 -15.68 -3.77 -0.03
N SER A 205 -16.72 -4.33 0.58
CA SER A 205 -16.64 -5.68 1.13
C SER A 205 -16.33 -6.70 0.03
N MET A 206 -15.46 -7.67 0.33
CA MET A 206 -15.16 -8.79 -0.55
C MET A 206 -15.64 -10.12 0.04
N GLY A 207 -16.52 -10.80 -0.70
CA GLY A 207 -16.88 -12.18 -0.41
C GLY A 207 -15.74 -13.18 -0.67
N LYS A 208 -15.82 -14.34 -0.02
CA LYS A 208 -14.82 -15.43 -0.13
C LYS A 208 -14.51 -15.86 -1.56
N LYS A 209 -15.52 -15.88 -2.44
CA LYS A 209 -15.36 -16.27 -3.85
C LYS A 209 -14.45 -15.30 -4.61
N MET A 210 -14.52 -14.00 -4.29
CA MET A 210 -13.70 -12.98 -4.91
C MET A 210 -12.23 -13.11 -4.48
N ILE A 211 -11.98 -13.39 -3.20
CA ILE A 211 -10.63 -13.62 -2.67
C ILE A 211 -9.99 -14.83 -3.37
N GLN A 212 -10.68 -15.97 -3.38
CA GLN A 212 -10.18 -17.19 -4.02
C GLN A 212 -9.87 -17.01 -5.50
N ARG A 213 -10.65 -16.15 -6.17
CA ARG A 213 -10.40 -15.78 -7.57
C ARG A 213 -9.11 -14.98 -7.71
N LEU A 214 -8.92 -13.93 -6.91
CA LEU A 214 -7.71 -13.10 -6.93
C LEU A 214 -6.44 -13.92 -6.62
N GLU A 215 -6.51 -14.76 -5.60
CA GLU A 215 -5.44 -15.69 -5.22
C GLU A 215 -5.06 -16.60 -6.38
N ARG A 216 -6.05 -17.20 -7.04
CA ARG A 216 -5.83 -18.05 -8.21
C ARG A 216 -5.26 -17.29 -9.41
N GLU A 217 -5.83 -16.13 -9.74
CA GLU A 217 -5.39 -15.26 -10.85
C GLU A 217 -3.93 -14.84 -10.69
N HIS A 218 -3.49 -14.62 -9.45
CA HIS A 218 -2.11 -14.27 -9.15
C HIS A 218 -1.27 -15.47 -8.70
N SER A 219 -1.74 -16.72 -8.87
CA SER A 219 -1.00 -17.94 -8.47
C SER A 219 -0.45 -17.87 -7.04
N VAL A 220 -1.16 -17.17 -6.16
CA VAL A 220 -0.82 -17.03 -4.75
C VAL A 220 -1.81 -17.88 -3.98
N GLU A 221 -1.44 -19.13 -3.69
CA GLU A 221 -2.17 -19.89 -2.68
C GLU A 221 -1.83 -19.32 -1.31
N THR A 222 -2.70 -18.46 -0.79
CA THR A 222 -2.62 -18.01 0.60
C THR A 222 -3.58 -18.84 1.42
N GLU A 223 -3.13 -19.26 2.61
CA GLU A 223 -4.02 -19.78 3.65
C GLU A 223 -4.81 -18.60 4.26
N THR A 224 -5.51 -17.82 3.44
CA THR A 224 -6.38 -16.71 3.89
C THR A 224 -7.48 -17.19 4.84
N SER A 225 -7.74 -18.49 4.87
CA SER A 225 -8.57 -19.16 5.88
C SER A 225 -8.07 -19.01 7.32
N ARG A 226 -6.79 -18.68 7.55
CA ARG A 226 -6.24 -18.50 8.90
C ARG A 226 -6.59 -17.17 9.54
N LEU A 227 -6.77 -16.11 8.75
CA LEU A 227 -7.13 -14.79 9.25
C LEU A 227 -8.65 -14.66 9.18
N THR A 228 -9.33 -14.75 10.33
CA THR A 228 -10.75 -14.41 10.47
C THR A 228 -10.95 -12.89 10.43
N LEU A 229 -10.42 -12.23 9.40
CA LEU A 229 -10.57 -10.80 9.16
C LEU A 229 -11.57 -10.57 8.04
N GLN A 230 -12.34 -9.49 8.15
CA GLN A 230 -13.18 -9.06 7.05
C GLN A 230 -12.27 -8.58 5.90
N ASN A 231 -12.56 -9.07 4.70
CA ASN A 231 -11.80 -8.75 3.51
C ASN A 231 -12.46 -7.60 2.76
N VAL A 232 -11.66 -6.64 2.32
CA VAL A 232 -12.14 -5.45 1.61
C VAL A 232 -11.24 -5.13 0.43
N TRP A 233 -11.80 -4.57 -0.65
CA TRP A 233 -11.03 -4.10 -1.79
C TRP A 233 -10.91 -2.57 -1.76
N GLY A 234 -9.70 -2.05 -1.58
CA GLY A 234 -9.42 -0.62 -1.56
C GLY A 234 -9.33 0.00 -2.97
N TYR A 235 -10.28 0.87 -3.30
CA TYR A 235 -10.35 1.60 -4.58
C TYR A 235 -9.65 2.96 -4.54
N GLN A 236 -9.57 3.58 -3.37
CA GLN A 236 -8.92 4.86 -3.18
C GLN A 236 -8.20 4.86 -1.83
N VAL A 237 -6.98 5.42 -1.84
CA VAL A 237 -6.16 5.59 -0.64
C VAL A 237 -5.66 7.04 -0.65
N CYS A 238 -5.89 7.76 0.44
CA CYS A 238 -5.45 9.14 0.61
C CYS A 238 -4.78 9.30 1.97
N GLN A 239 -3.67 10.03 2.02
CA GLN A 239 -3.04 10.34 3.30
C GLN A 239 -3.93 11.28 4.10
N VAL A 240 -4.17 10.94 5.37
CA VAL A 240 -4.93 11.78 6.28
C VAL A 240 -4.04 12.91 6.79
N ASN A 241 -4.54 14.14 6.70
CA ASN A 241 -3.98 15.25 7.47
C ASN A 241 -4.54 15.20 8.89
N THR A 242 -3.78 14.63 9.81
CA THR A 242 -4.21 14.40 11.20
C THR A 242 -4.59 15.69 11.91
N LEU A 243 -3.89 16.80 11.64
CA LEU A 243 -4.20 18.11 12.24
C LEU A 243 -5.54 18.64 11.75
N VAL A 244 -5.78 18.60 10.43
CA VAL A 244 -7.06 19.02 9.84
C VAL A 244 -8.20 18.13 10.35
N ARG A 245 -7.97 16.83 10.46
CA ARG A 245 -8.98 15.90 10.98
C ARG A 245 -9.30 16.16 12.44
N ALA A 246 -8.28 16.29 13.30
CA ALA A 246 -8.46 16.61 14.71
C ALA A 246 -9.19 17.95 14.89
N TRP A 247 -8.85 18.95 14.08
CA TRP A 247 -9.51 20.25 14.06
C TRP A 247 -11.00 20.14 13.71
N ASN A 248 -11.34 19.40 12.65
CA ASN A 248 -12.74 19.20 12.23
C ASN A 248 -13.56 18.47 13.29
N LEU A 249 -12.96 17.47 13.97
CA LEU A 249 -13.62 16.76 15.07
C LEU A 249 -13.91 17.69 16.26
N LEU A 250 -12.94 18.51 16.66
CA LEU A 250 -13.14 19.50 17.72
C LEU A 250 -14.24 20.50 17.36
N GLN A 251 -14.27 21.01 16.14
CA GLN A 251 -15.34 21.91 15.69
C GLN A 251 -16.72 21.24 15.69
N GLY A 252 -16.79 19.94 15.38
CA GLY A 252 -18.04 19.18 15.44
C GLY A 252 -18.58 19.00 16.85
N LEU A 253 -17.71 18.95 17.87
CA LEU A 253 -18.10 18.83 19.28
C LEU A 253 -18.49 20.16 19.92
N LEU A 254 -18.06 21.28 19.33
CA LEU A 254 -18.36 22.64 19.80
C LEU A 254 -19.65 23.22 19.17
N LYS A 255 -20.37 22.42 18.37
CA LYS A 255 -21.69 22.74 17.82
C LYS A 255 -22.77 21.95 18.53
#